data_AF-A0A957KZN5-F1
#
_entry.id   AF-A0A957KZN5-F1
#
_cell.length_a   1.000
_cell.length_b   1.000
_cell.length_c   1.000
_cell.angle_alpha   90.00
_cell.angle_beta   90.00
_cell.angle_gamma   90.00
#
_symmetry.space_group_name_H-M   'P 1'
#
loop_
_entity.id
_entity.type
_entity.pdbx_description
1 polymer ?
#
loop_
_entity_poly.entity_id
_entity_poly.type
_entity_poly.pdbx_seq_one_letter_code
_entity_poly.pdbx_strand_id
1 'polypeptide(L)'
;VNACDDAFYAETPEWIEKLTRYNLLNIEMESSAIFTVAHLRKLKAAMVCGVSGNLVAADYDYDQGEHGNTRLVNAWENAIQIALEAIVRNHSDSTANLVG
;
A
#
# COMPACT_ATOMS: atom_id res chain seq x y z
N VAL A 1 -7.14 6.10 -2.36
CA VAL A 1 -7.52 5.83 -0.95
C VAL A 1 -7.74 4.33 -0.82
N ASN A 2 -7.28 3.72 0.27
CA ASN A 2 -7.34 2.29 0.56
C ASN A 2 -8.28 1.99 1.75
N ALA A 3 -8.54 0.72 2.00
CA ALA A 3 -9.09 0.23 3.26
C ALA A 3 -8.01 -0.48 4.09
N CYS A 4 -8.21 -0.49 5.41
CA CYS A 4 -7.52 -1.38 6.32
C CYS A 4 -8.50 -2.37 6.92
N ASP A 5 -8.14 -3.65 6.95
CA ASP A 5 -8.91 -4.71 7.60
C ASP A 5 -7.99 -5.58 8.46
N ASP A 6 -8.47 -6.01 9.63
CA ASP A 6 -7.71 -6.89 10.54
C ASP A 6 -8.01 -8.37 10.28
N ALA A 7 -9.08 -8.68 9.54
CA ALA A 7 -9.61 -10.03 9.41
C ALA A 7 -9.47 -10.57 7.98
N PHE A 8 -8.23 -10.83 7.56
CA PHE A 8 -7.87 -11.30 6.21
C PHE A 8 -8.77 -12.43 5.66
N TYR A 9 -9.14 -13.42 6.49
CA TYR A 9 -9.98 -14.55 6.07
C TYR A 9 -11.49 -14.34 6.26
N ALA A 10 -11.92 -13.16 6.73
CA ALA A 10 -13.32 -12.83 6.99
C ALA A 10 -13.87 -11.75 6.04
N GLU A 11 -13.11 -11.38 5.00
CA GLU A 11 -13.56 -10.48 3.96
C GLU A 11 -14.68 -11.14 3.12
N THR A 12 -15.93 -10.68 3.29
CA THR A 12 -17.07 -11.25 2.56
C THR A 12 -17.26 -10.59 1.19
N PRO A 13 -17.92 -11.25 0.23
CA PRO A 13 -18.24 -10.63 -1.07
C PRO A 13 -19.01 -9.31 -0.93
N GLU A 14 -19.94 -9.21 0.02
CA GLU A 14 -20.70 -7.99 0.30
C GLU A 14 -19.81 -6.85 0.81
N TRP A 15 -18.77 -7.21 1.59
CA TRP A 15 -17.75 -6.26 2.04
C TRP A 15 -16.93 -5.74 0.86
N ILE A 16 -16.42 -6.62 0.01
CA ILE A 16 -15.65 -6.24 -1.19
C ILE A 16 -16.47 -5.36 -2.14
N GLU A 17 -17.76 -5.69 -2.34
CA GLU A 17 -18.66 -4.89 -3.16
C GLU A 17 -18.86 -3.48 -2.57
N LYS A 18 -18.99 -3.37 -1.24
CA LYS A 18 -19.10 -2.09 -0.55
C LYS A 18 -17.86 -1.23 -0.76
N LEU A 19 -16.66 -1.80 -0.64
CA LEU A 19 -15.40 -1.07 -0.85
C LEU A 19 -15.22 -0.62 -2.30
N THR A 20 -15.63 -1.47 -3.25
CA THR A 20 -15.63 -1.15 -4.69
C THR A 20 -16.56 0.03 -5.00
N ARG A 21 -17.77 0.06 -4.42
CA ARG A 21 -18.70 1.21 -4.57
C ARG A 21 -18.14 2.53 -4.03
N TYR A 22 -17.22 2.48 -3.07
CA TYR A 22 -16.52 3.65 -2.54
C TYR A 22 -15.25 4.02 -3.32
N ASN A 23 -14.96 3.34 -4.45
CA ASN A 23 -13.77 3.54 -5.27
C ASN A 23 -12.46 3.37 -4.47
N LEU A 24 -12.44 2.45 -3.51
CA LEU A 24 -11.20 2.09 -2.83
C LEU A 24 -10.33 1.23 -3.74
N LEU A 25 -9.03 1.52 -3.75
CA LEU A 25 -8.10 0.95 -4.73
C LEU A 25 -7.48 -0.38 -4.27
N ASN A 26 -7.38 -0.58 -2.95
CA ASN A 26 -6.79 -1.76 -2.35
C ASN A 26 -7.27 -1.91 -0.90
N ILE A 27 -7.04 -3.09 -0.36
CA ILE A 27 -7.21 -3.46 1.04
C ILE A 27 -5.85 -3.97 1.52
N GLU A 28 -5.38 -3.46 2.65
CA GLU A 28 -4.21 -3.94 3.39
C GLU A 28 -4.52 -3.84 4.90
N MET A 29 -3.53 -3.92 5.81
CA MET A 29 -3.85 -4.06 7.24
C MET A 29 -3.23 -2.97 8.13
N GLU A 30 -2.21 -2.25 7.66
CA GLU A 30 -1.33 -1.48 8.56
C GLU A 30 -1.51 0.03 8.46
N SER A 31 -1.82 0.56 7.28
CA SER A 31 -1.65 1.99 7.00
C SER A 31 -2.51 2.92 7.85
N SER A 32 -3.75 2.55 8.16
CA SER A 32 -4.64 3.36 9.01
C SER A 32 -4.07 3.52 10.42
N ALA A 33 -3.52 2.46 10.99
CA ALA A 33 -2.87 2.49 12.29
C ALA A 33 -1.60 3.35 12.25
N ILE A 34 -0.75 3.15 11.24
CA ILE A 34 0.49 3.93 11.04
C ILE A 34 0.16 5.42 10.89
N PHE A 35 -0.81 5.78 10.05
CA PHE A 35 -1.18 7.18 9.82
C PHE A 35 -1.81 7.82 11.07
N THR A 36 -2.60 7.07 11.82
CA THR A 36 -3.15 7.53 13.10
C THR A 36 -2.04 7.85 14.10
N VAL A 37 -1.08 6.93 14.29
CA VAL A 37 0.05 7.15 15.21
C VAL A 37 0.95 8.28 14.71
N ALA A 38 1.27 8.33 13.42
CA ALA A 38 2.08 9.39 12.84
C ALA A 38 1.44 10.77 13.07
N HIS A 39 0.12 10.89 12.85
CA HIS A 39 -0.63 12.11 13.14
C HIS A 39 -0.53 12.50 14.62
N LEU A 40 -0.78 11.57 15.54
CA LEU A 40 -0.67 11.82 16.99
C LEU A 40 0.73 12.23 17.43
N ARG A 41 1.76 11.77 16.71
CA ARG A 41 3.18 12.08 16.97
C ARG A 41 3.71 13.26 16.16
N LYS A 42 2.87 13.91 15.34
CA LYS A 42 3.27 14.99 14.42
C LYS A 42 4.39 14.58 13.45
N LEU A 43 4.37 13.33 13.03
CA LEU A 43 5.29 12.76 12.05
C LEU A 43 4.63 12.70 10.67
N LYS A 44 5.47 12.65 9.63
CA LYS A 44 5.04 12.36 8.27
C LYS A 44 5.06 10.86 8.04
N ALA A 45 4.07 10.33 7.35
CA ALA A 45 3.98 8.93 6.94
C ALA A 45 3.39 8.83 5.54
N ALA A 46 3.74 7.76 4.83
CA ALA A 46 3.22 7.41 3.52
C ALA A 46 3.20 5.89 3.37
N MET A 47 2.43 5.39 2.41
CA MET A 47 2.35 3.97 2.07
C MET A 47 2.46 3.78 0.56
N VAL A 48 3.02 2.65 0.15
CA VAL A 48 3.02 2.14 -1.23
C VAL A 48 2.79 0.64 -1.17
N CYS A 49 1.88 0.14 -2.00
CA CYS A 49 1.50 -1.28 -2.01
C CYS A 49 1.69 -1.84 -3.42
N GLY A 50 2.37 -2.98 -3.52
CA GLY A 50 2.29 -3.83 -4.71
C GLY A 50 0.98 -4.62 -4.68
N VAL A 51 0.32 -4.74 -5.84
CA VAL A 51 -0.97 -5.44 -5.94
C VAL A 51 -0.73 -6.93 -6.18
N SER A 52 -0.91 -7.77 -5.16
CA SER A 52 -0.77 -9.23 -5.24
C SER A 52 -2.00 -9.95 -5.78
N GLY A 53 -3.12 -9.26 -5.97
CA GLY A 53 -4.33 -9.91 -6.42
C GLY A 53 -5.46 -8.92 -6.63
N ASN A 54 -6.51 -9.41 -7.27
CA ASN A 54 -7.73 -8.68 -7.50
C ASN A 54 -8.91 -9.51 -7.00
N LEU A 55 -9.45 -9.10 -5.85
CA LEU A 55 -10.58 -9.76 -5.19
C LEU A 55 -11.87 -9.72 -6.02
N VAL A 56 -12.06 -8.68 -6.85
CA VAL A 56 -13.23 -8.55 -7.74
C VAL A 56 -13.14 -9.53 -8.90
N ALA A 57 -11.93 -9.73 -9.44
CA ALA A 57 -11.69 -10.68 -10.53
C ALA A 57 -11.44 -12.12 -10.05
N ALA A 58 -11.39 -12.35 -8.73
CA ALA A 58 -10.94 -13.60 -8.12
C ALA A 58 -9.58 -14.09 -8.67
N ASP A 59 -8.67 -13.14 -8.90
CA ASP A 59 -7.33 -13.36 -9.44
C ASP A 59 -6.27 -13.20 -8.33
N TYR A 60 -5.46 -14.23 -8.10
CA TYR A 60 -4.57 -14.32 -6.95
C TYR A 60 -3.17 -14.78 -7.36
N ASP A 61 -2.15 -14.06 -6.90
CA ASP A 61 -0.74 -14.38 -7.21
C ASP A 61 -0.10 -15.40 -6.26
N TYR A 62 -0.82 -15.90 -5.26
CA TYR A 62 -0.24 -16.59 -4.09
C TYR A 62 0.31 -18.00 -4.36
N ASP A 63 -0.20 -18.70 -5.39
CA ASP A 63 0.07 -20.13 -5.56
C ASP A 63 1.45 -20.47 -6.13
N GLN A 64 2.18 -19.48 -6.69
CA GLN A 64 3.47 -19.71 -7.35
C GLN A 64 4.68 -19.20 -6.53
N GLY A 65 4.45 -18.58 -5.36
CA GLY A 65 5.52 -18.00 -4.54
C GLY A 65 6.41 -16.99 -5.31
N GLU A 66 7.64 -16.80 -4.84
CA GLU A 66 8.65 -15.94 -5.50
C GLU A 66 9.08 -16.52 -6.87
N HIS A 67 9.09 -17.85 -7.01
CA HIS A 67 9.56 -18.56 -8.20
C HIS A 67 8.42 -18.88 -9.15
N GLY A 68 8.11 -17.93 -10.04
CA GLY A 68 7.07 -18.09 -11.06
C GLY A 68 6.12 -16.91 -11.14
N ASN A 69 6.14 -16.00 -10.16
CA ASN A 69 5.31 -14.80 -10.17
C ASN A 69 6.11 -13.52 -10.43
N THR A 70 6.51 -13.31 -11.68
CA THR A 70 7.27 -12.12 -12.09
C THR A 70 6.49 -10.82 -11.88
N ARG A 71 5.15 -10.86 -11.92
CA ARG A 71 4.28 -9.70 -11.65
C ARG A 71 4.45 -9.23 -10.20
N LEU A 72 4.36 -10.15 -9.25
CA LEU A 72 4.49 -9.86 -7.83
C LEU A 72 5.90 -9.39 -7.48
N VAL A 73 6.94 -10.08 -7.99
CA VAL A 73 8.34 -9.68 -7.80
C VAL A 73 8.58 -8.27 -8.32
N ASN A 74 8.11 -7.96 -9.55
CA ASN A 74 8.23 -6.60 -10.09
C ASN A 74 7.47 -5.56 -9.26
N ALA A 75 6.32 -5.90 -8.70
CA ALA A 75 5.55 -5.00 -7.85
C ALA A 75 6.31 -4.67 -6.55
N TRP A 76 7.02 -5.63 -5.96
CA TRP A 76 7.88 -5.40 -4.80
C TRP A 76 9.05 -4.49 -5.13
N GLU A 77 9.80 -4.80 -6.19
CA GLU A 77 10.93 -3.98 -6.64
C GLU A 77 10.50 -2.54 -6.92
N ASN A 78 9.38 -2.35 -7.62
CA ASN A 78 8.82 -1.03 -7.89
C ASN A 78 8.42 -0.30 -6.61
N ALA A 79 7.75 -0.98 -5.66
CA ALA A 79 7.35 -0.36 -4.40
C ALA A 79 8.58 0.10 -3.58
N ILE A 80 9.64 -0.71 -3.54
CA ILE A 80 10.90 -0.39 -2.88
C ILE A 80 11.56 0.82 -3.56
N GLN A 81 11.67 0.80 -4.89
CA GLN A 81 12.26 1.91 -5.64
C GLN A 81 11.49 3.22 -5.40
N ILE A 82 10.16 3.19 -5.48
CA ILE A 82 9.31 4.35 -5.23
C ILE A 82 9.52 4.89 -3.81
N ALA A 83 9.58 4.00 -2.81
CA ALA A 83 9.82 4.42 -1.43
C ALA A 83 11.19 5.11 -1.26
N LEU A 84 12.26 4.52 -1.80
CA LEU A 84 13.61 5.09 -1.74
C LEU A 84 13.69 6.44 -2.47
N GLU A 85 13.13 6.53 -3.68
CA GLU A 85 13.09 7.79 -4.43
C GLU A 85 12.30 8.88 -3.70
N ALA A 86 11.16 8.53 -3.11
CA ALA A 86 10.36 9.46 -2.33
C ALA A 86 11.13 10.02 -1.12
N ILE A 87 11.89 9.17 -0.43
CA ILE A 87 12.73 9.60 0.71
C ILE A 87 13.83 10.57 0.23
N VAL A 88 14.55 10.23 -0.84
CA VAL A 88 15.62 11.08 -1.38
C VAL A 88 15.08 12.44 -1.79
N ARG A 89 13.98 12.48 -2.56
CA ARG A 89 13.36 13.74 -3.01
C ARG A 89 12.85 14.57 -1.83
N ASN A 90 12.17 13.94 -0.87
CA ASN A 90 11.67 14.62 0.31
C ASN A 90 12.79 15.23 1.15
N HIS A 91 13.92 14.53 1.26
CA HIS A 91 15.09 15.02 1.96
C HIS A 91 15.72 16.21 1.23
N SER A 92 15.93 16.12 -0.09
CA SER A 92 16.48 17.21 -0.90
C SER A 92 15.61 18.47 -0.88
N ASP A 93 14.28 18.33 -0.94
CA ASP A 93 13.36 19.47 -0.87
C ASP A 93 13.39 20.12 0.54
N SER A 94 13.56 19.31 1.58
CA SER A 94 13.66 19.81 2.95
C SER A 94 14.97 20.57 3.19
N THR A 95 16.08 20.14 2.59
CA THR A 95 17.37 20.86 2.69
C THR A 95 17.37 22.14 1.86
N ALA A 96 16.78 22.13 0.65
CA ALA A 96 16.64 23.33 -0.17
C ALA A 96 15.86 24.45 0.55
N ASN A 97 14.79 24.10 1.28
CA ASN A 97 13.96 25.06 2.04
C ASN A 97 14.63 25.60 3.33
N LEU A 98 15.76 25.05 3.76
CA LEU A 98 16.51 25.53 4.94
C LEU A 98 17.63 26.52 4.60
N VAL A 99 17.97 26.67 3.31
CA VAL A 99 19.11 27.48 2.83
C VAL A 99 18.64 28.74 2.07
N GLY A 100 17.33 28.93 1.90
CA GLY A 100 16.71 30.17 1.38
C GLY A 100 16.06 30.99 2.48
#